data_AF-X0MH44-F1
#
_entry.id   AF-X0MH44-F1
#
_cell.length_a   1.000
_cell.length_b   1.000
_cell.length_c   1.000
_cell.angle_alpha   90.00
_cell.angle_beta   90.00
_cell.angle_gamma   90.00
#
_symmetry.space_group_name_H-M   'P 1'
#
loop_
_entity.id
_entity.type
_entity.pdbx_description
1 polymer ?
#
loop_
_entity_poly.entity_id
_entity_poly.type
_entity_poly.pdbx_seq_one_letter_code
_entity_poly.pdbx_strand_id
1 'polypeptide(L)'
;MAASGKTFIVEHLDPELGPWSELEYLAIARETQATHGSFILSSLPSTFQVPTDLASNPAFTAEQRGVEELYVANKSRVCLLDPSAALDLSPEDGENFDAFLFGGILGDDPPRDRTSELRKKGFEGRRLGPKQMTTDTAVRVTRIVVQDKGSLSAY
;
A
#
# COMPACT_ATOMS: atom_id res chain seq x y z
N MET A 1 -12.54 -21.41 -7.61
CA MET A 1 -12.13 -20.07 -8.08
C MET A 1 -10.94 -19.69 -7.21
N ALA A 2 -9.73 -19.61 -7.77
CA ALA A 2 -8.60 -19.10 -7.00
C ALA A 2 -8.96 -17.66 -6.60
N ALA A 3 -8.87 -17.31 -5.32
CA ALA A 3 -9.06 -15.93 -4.89
C ALA A 3 -8.04 -15.08 -5.68
N SER A 4 -8.52 -14.07 -6.41
CA SER A 4 -7.64 -13.10 -7.06
C SER A 4 -6.77 -12.44 -5.99
N GLY A 5 -5.49 -12.25 -6.27
CA GLY A 5 -4.59 -11.53 -5.35
C GLY A 5 -5.10 -10.11 -5.09
N LYS A 6 -4.59 -9.49 -4.01
CA LYS A 6 -4.96 -8.13 -3.61
C LYS A 6 -4.09 -7.09 -4.33
N THR A 7 -4.61 -5.87 -4.42
CA THR A 7 -3.84 -4.72 -4.90
C THR A 7 -3.27 -3.94 -3.73
N PHE A 8 -1.96 -3.67 -3.76
CA PHE A 8 -1.28 -2.78 -2.81
C PHE A 8 -0.89 -1.51 -3.55
N ILE A 9 -1.26 -0.35 -3.01
CA ILE A 9 -1.07 0.95 -3.64
C ILE A 9 -0.25 1.80 -2.69
N VAL A 10 0.94 2.26 -3.12
CA VAL A 10 1.72 3.22 -2.36
C VAL A 10 1.68 4.55 -3.11
N GLU A 11 1.15 5.60 -2.47
CA GLU A 11 1.30 6.96 -3.01
C GLU A 11 2.74 7.42 -2.74
N HIS A 12 3.54 7.51 -3.79
CA HIS A 12 4.90 8.03 -3.72
C HIS A 12 4.87 9.55 -3.92
N LEU A 13 5.14 10.29 -2.86
CA LEU A 13 5.01 11.75 -2.81
C LEU A 13 6.34 12.49 -2.90
N ASP A 14 7.45 11.77 -3.00
CA ASP A 14 8.77 12.34 -3.16
C ASP A 14 9.12 12.46 -4.66
N PRO A 15 9.89 13.49 -5.07
CA PRO A 15 10.20 13.72 -6.48
C PRO A 15 11.18 12.70 -7.06
N GLU A 16 11.97 12.07 -6.19
CA GLU A 16 13.01 11.10 -6.56
C GLU A 16 12.87 9.83 -5.72
N LEU A 17 13.23 8.69 -6.32
CA LEU A 17 13.30 7.42 -5.63
C LEU A 17 14.71 7.21 -5.07
N GLY A 18 14.85 7.29 -3.75
CA GLY A 18 16.10 6.96 -3.08
C GLY A 18 16.40 5.45 -3.11
N PRO A 19 17.68 5.02 -2.98
CA PRO A 19 18.05 3.61 -3.02
C PRO A 19 17.36 2.74 -1.95
N TRP A 20 17.06 3.31 -0.78
CA TRP A 20 16.32 2.61 0.26
C TRP A 20 14.88 2.29 -0.17
N SER A 21 14.16 3.29 -0.65
CA SER A 21 12.78 3.15 -1.13
C SER A 21 12.70 2.21 -2.33
N GLU A 22 13.71 2.21 -3.21
CA GLU A 22 13.82 1.25 -4.29
C GLU A 22 13.86 -0.19 -3.79
N LEU A 23 14.66 -0.48 -2.75
CA LEU A 23 14.72 -1.82 -2.15
C LEU A 23 13.39 -2.22 -1.49
N GLU A 24 12.71 -1.29 -0.80
CA GLU A 24 11.37 -1.53 -0.25
C GLU A 24 10.37 -1.89 -1.35
N TYR A 25 10.35 -1.14 -2.45
CA TYR A 25 9.42 -1.34 -3.55
C TYR A 25 9.71 -2.63 -4.33
N LEU A 26 10.99 -2.99 -4.49
CA LEU A 26 11.38 -4.28 -5.06
C LEU A 26 10.91 -5.45 -4.19
N ALA A 27 11.03 -5.33 -2.86
CA ALA A 27 10.53 -6.35 -1.93
C ALA A 27 9.00 -6.50 -2.04
N ILE A 28 8.27 -5.38 -2.04
CA ILE A 28 6.82 -5.36 -2.23
C ILE A 28 6.44 -6.04 -3.54
N ALA A 29 7.02 -5.62 -4.67
CA ALA A 29 6.71 -6.16 -5.99
C ALA A 29 6.92 -7.68 -6.06
N ARG A 30 8.04 -8.19 -5.51
CA ARG A 30 8.35 -9.62 -5.48
C ARG A 30 7.33 -10.41 -4.64
N GLU A 31 7.00 -9.91 -3.45
CA GLU A 31 6.05 -10.57 -2.56
C GLU A 31 4.61 -10.53 -3.10
N THR A 32 4.22 -9.41 -3.72
CA THR A 32 2.91 -9.28 -4.37
C THR A 32 2.78 -10.20 -5.59
N GLN A 33 3.85 -10.33 -6.39
CA GLN A 33 3.87 -11.29 -7.50
C GLN A 33 3.71 -12.73 -7.02
N ALA A 34 4.38 -13.10 -5.91
CA ALA A 34 4.30 -14.45 -5.34
C ALA A 34 2.89 -14.83 -4.88
N THR A 35 2.03 -13.84 -4.58
CA THR A 35 0.62 -14.07 -4.23
C THR A 35 -0.37 -13.66 -5.33
N HIS A 36 0.11 -13.52 -6.57
CA HIS A 36 -0.71 -13.18 -7.75
C HIS A 36 -1.53 -11.89 -7.59
N GLY A 37 -0.99 -10.92 -6.84
CA GLY A 37 -1.58 -9.60 -6.63
C GLY A 37 -1.10 -8.53 -7.62
N SER A 38 -1.37 -7.27 -7.30
CA SER A 38 -0.89 -6.10 -8.04
C SER A 38 -0.28 -5.07 -7.10
N PHE A 39 0.81 -4.44 -7.50
CA PHE A 39 1.48 -3.38 -6.77
C PHE A 39 1.52 -2.12 -7.63
N ILE A 40 0.97 -1.02 -7.11
CA ILE A 40 0.88 0.25 -7.82
C ILE A 40 1.66 1.30 -7.04
N LEU A 41 2.58 1.99 -7.73
CA LEU A 41 3.04 3.30 -7.29
C LEU A 41 2.20 4.35 -8.01
N SER A 42 1.40 5.10 -7.25
CA SER A 42 0.49 6.12 -7.79
C SER A 42 0.95 7.54 -7.47
N SER A 43 0.32 8.52 -8.11
CA SER A 43 0.64 9.94 -7.98
C SER A 43 2.07 10.30 -8.40
N LEU A 44 2.68 9.50 -9.27
CA LEU A 44 4.05 9.72 -9.72
C LEU A 44 4.13 10.98 -10.61
N PRO A 45 5.16 11.83 -10.44
CA PRO A 45 5.39 12.94 -11.37
C PRO A 45 5.74 12.39 -12.76
N SER A 46 5.43 13.15 -13.81
CA SER A 46 5.74 12.75 -15.19
C SER A 46 7.23 12.57 -15.48
N THR A 47 8.09 13.15 -14.64
CA THR A 47 9.55 13.04 -14.69
C THR A 47 10.09 11.83 -13.93
N PHE A 48 9.25 11.12 -13.16
CA PHE A 48 9.68 9.99 -12.34
C PHE A 48 10.30 8.89 -13.20
N GLN A 49 11.50 8.44 -12.81
CA GLN A 49 12.19 7.34 -13.48
C GLN A 49 11.99 6.06 -12.68
N VAL A 50 11.21 5.14 -13.23
CA VAL A 50 11.01 3.82 -12.63
C VAL A 50 12.30 3.00 -12.81
N PRO A 51 12.87 2.43 -11.73
CA PRO A 51 14.02 1.54 -11.85
C PRO A 51 13.73 0.34 -12.74
N THR A 52 14.72 -0.10 -13.52
CA THR A 52 14.57 -1.20 -14.48
C THR A 52 14.11 -2.49 -13.82
N ASP A 53 14.67 -2.83 -12.66
CA ASP A 53 14.30 -4.04 -11.93
C ASP A 53 12.85 -4.02 -11.48
N LEU A 54 12.35 -2.85 -11.05
CA LEU A 54 10.96 -2.69 -10.63
C LEU A 54 10.01 -2.75 -11.84
N ALA A 55 10.36 -2.07 -12.94
CA ALA A 55 9.61 -2.09 -14.19
C ALA A 55 9.53 -3.49 -14.83
N SER A 56 10.50 -4.35 -14.57
CA SER A 56 10.53 -5.73 -15.07
C SER A 56 9.60 -6.69 -14.31
N ASN A 57 9.09 -6.29 -13.14
CA ASN A 57 8.22 -7.12 -12.32
C ASN A 57 6.77 -7.07 -12.85
N PRO A 58 6.16 -8.21 -13.22
CA PRO A 58 4.82 -8.23 -13.83
C PRO A 58 3.69 -7.84 -12.87
N ALA A 59 3.92 -7.84 -11.55
CA ALA A 59 2.95 -7.37 -10.58
C ALA A 59 2.98 -5.85 -10.42
N PHE A 60 4.01 -5.16 -10.91
CA PHE A 60 4.23 -3.74 -10.69
C PHE A 60 3.64 -2.87 -11.81
N THR A 61 2.99 -1.78 -11.41
CA THR A 61 2.51 -0.71 -12.30
C THR A 61 2.87 0.66 -11.75
N ALA A 62 3.40 1.53 -12.60
CA ALA A 62 3.62 2.95 -12.31
C ALA A 62 2.45 3.79 -12.85
N GLU A 63 1.85 4.63 -12.00
CA GLU A 63 0.72 5.48 -12.33
C GLU A 63 0.99 6.94 -11.97
N GLN A 64 0.74 7.84 -12.92
CA GLN A 64 0.77 9.28 -12.68
C GLN A 64 -0.51 9.77 -11.98
N ARG A 65 -1.61 9.03 -12.15
CA ARG A 65 -2.90 9.34 -11.55
C ARG A 65 -2.90 8.99 -10.07
N GLY A 66 -3.62 9.78 -9.28
CA GLY A 66 -3.85 9.49 -7.87
C GLY A 66 -4.90 8.40 -7.67
N VAL A 67 -4.91 7.81 -6.48
CA VAL A 67 -5.81 6.70 -6.14
C VAL A 67 -7.30 7.05 -6.31
N GLU A 68 -7.70 8.30 -6.09
CA GLU A 68 -9.08 8.75 -6.26
C GLU A 68 -9.56 8.66 -7.71
N GLU A 69 -8.67 8.90 -8.66
CA GLU A 69 -8.98 8.78 -10.08
C GLU A 69 -8.95 7.31 -10.51
N LEU A 70 -7.92 6.57 -10.07
CA LEU A 70 -7.78 5.14 -10.38
C LEU A 70 -8.96 4.30 -9.87
N TYR A 71 -9.53 4.66 -8.72
CA TYR A 71 -10.59 3.92 -8.03
C TYR A 71 -11.90 4.70 -7.90
N VAL A 72 -12.15 5.69 -8.77
CA VAL A 72 -13.36 6.53 -8.72
C VAL A 72 -14.66 5.72 -8.64
N ALA A 73 -14.76 4.60 -9.37
CA ALA A 73 -15.94 3.74 -9.41
C ALA A 73 -16.00 2.73 -8.24
N ASN A 74 -14.86 2.41 -7.61
CA ASN A 74 -14.71 1.31 -6.66
C ASN A 74 -14.11 1.75 -5.32
N LYS A 75 -14.30 3.03 -4.96
CA LYS A 75 -13.70 3.66 -3.79
C LYS A 75 -13.99 2.91 -2.47
N SER A 76 -15.19 2.36 -2.33
CA SER A 76 -15.60 1.56 -1.16
C SER A 76 -14.84 0.25 -1.00
N ARG A 77 -14.13 -0.21 -2.04
CA ARG A 77 -13.28 -1.41 -2.03
C ARG A 77 -11.80 -1.10 -1.76
N VAL A 78 -11.47 0.15 -1.44
CA VAL A 78 -10.12 0.61 -1.10
C VAL A 78 -10.04 0.91 0.39
N CYS A 79 -9.15 0.20 1.10
CA CYS A 79 -8.83 0.46 2.49
C CYS A 79 -7.59 1.36 2.58
N LEU A 80 -7.65 2.41 3.39
CA LEU A 80 -6.51 3.25 3.74
C LEU A 80 -5.82 2.69 4.99
N LEU A 81 -4.53 2.38 4.89
CA LEU A 81 -3.72 2.02 6.06
C LEU A 81 -3.25 3.29 6.75
N ASP A 82 -3.72 3.48 7.97
CA ASP A 82 -3.62 4.73 8.70
C ASP A 82 -3.32 4.48 10.19
N PRO A 83 -2.17 4.97 10.71
CA PRO A 83 -1.84 4.89 12.13
C PRO A 83 -2.90 5.51 13.07
N SER A 84 -3.70 6.46 12.55
CA SER A 84 -4.77 7.14 13.31
C SER A 84 -6.15 6.53 13.14
N ALA A 85 -6.29 5.43 12.40
CA ALA A 85 -7.59 4.76 12.26
C ALA A 85 -8.06 4.17 13.60
N ALA A 86 -9.38 4.20 13.81
CA ALA A 86 -10.01 3.73 15.05
C ALA A 86 -10.05 2.19 15.16
N LEU A 87 -10.02 1.50 14.03
CA LEU A 87 -10.10 0.04 13.94
C LEU A 87 -8.79 -0.52 13.41
N ASP A 88 -8.31 -1.60 14.01
CA ASP A 88 -7.18 -2.37 13.50
C ASP A 88 -7.64 -3.24 12.32
N LEU A 89 -6.73 -3.47 11.35
CA LEU A 89 -6.97 -4.36 10.22
C LEU A 89 -7.24 -5.79 10.71
N SER A 90 -8.25 -6.45 10.16
CA SER A 90 -8.59 -7.82 10.52
C SER A 90 -8.68 -8.73 9.29
N PRO A 91 -8.64 -10.07 9.46
CA PRO A 91 -8.79 -11.01 8.34
C PRO A 91 -10.05 -10.80 7.50
N GLU A 92 -11.16 -10.37 8.10
CA GLU A 92 -12.43 -10.10 7.44
C GLU A 92 -12.33 -8.95 6.43
N ASP A 93 -11.40 -8.02 6.63
CA ASP A 93 -11.14 -6.93 5.70
C ASP A 93 -10.62 -7.45 4.35
N GLY A 94 -10.07 -8.67 4.31
CA GLY A 94 -9.75 -9.37 3.07
C GLY A 94 -10.95 -9.70 2.19
N GLU A 95 -12.17 -9.72 2.74
CA GLU A 95 -13.40 -9.87 1.94
C GLU A 95 -14.00 -8.48 1.62
N ASN A 96 -13.79 -7.49 2.50
CA ASN A 96 -14.36 -6.14 2.38
C ASN A 96 -13.62 -5.23 1.41
N PHE A 97 -12.34 -5.48 1.16
CA PHE A 97 -11.51 -4.64 0.30
C PHE A 97 -10.73 -5.45 -0.74
N ASP A 98 -10.54 -4.86 -1.91
CA ASP A 98 -9.72 -5.41 -3.00
C ASP A 98 -8.37 -4.72 -3.09
N ALA A 99 -8.30 -3.46 -2.64
CA ALA A 99 -7.09 -2.65 -2.67
C ALA A 99 -6.77 -2.05 -1.30
N PHE A 100 -5.48 -1.92 -1.02
CA PHE A 100 -4.92 -1.43 0.23
C PHE A 100 -3.95 -0.29 -0.06
N LEU A 101 -4.25 0.89 0.46
CA LEU A 101 -3.60 2.15 0.16
C LEU A 101 -2.68 2.57 1.30
N PHE A 102 -1.45 2.91 0.96
CA PHE A 102 -0.37 3.31 1.87
C PHE A 102 0.07 4.73 1.49
N GLY A 103 -0.18 5.69 2.38
CA GLY A 103 0.24 7.08 2.16
C GLY A 103 1.70 7.30 2.51
N GLY A 104 2.55 7.61 1.52
CA GLY A 104 3.96 8.01 1.63
C GLY A 104 4.62 7.82 3.00
N ILE A 105 4.98 6.57 3.34
CA ILE A 105 5.38 6.12 4.69
C ILE A 105 6.90 6.29 4.92
N LEU A 106 7.57 7.23 4.24
CA LEU A 106 9.01 7.37 4.42
C LEU A 106 9.33 8.07 5.76
N GLY A 107 9.48 7.24 6.79
CA GLY A 107 10.65 7.13 7.67
C GLY A 107 11.00 8.28 8.61
N ASP A 108 10.30 9.41 8.55
CA ASP A 108 10.57 10.53 9.44
C ASP A 108 10.30 10.13 10.90
N ASP A 109 11.25 10.44 11.80
CA ASP A 109 11.08 10.37 13.26
C ASP A 109 11.31 11.78 13.85
N PRO A 110 10.25 12.49 14.29
CA PRO A 110 8.87 12.03 14.41
C PRO A 110 8.14 11.90 13.06
N PRO A 111 7.12 11.02 12.96
CA PRO A 111 6.35 10.84 11.75
C PRO A 111 5.72 12.13 11.23
N ARG A 112 5.92 12.41 9.94
CA ARG A 112 5.10 13.40 9.23
C ARG A 112 3.79 12.73 8.85
N ASP A 113 2.68 13.31 9.27
CA ASP A 113 1.34 12.78 8.97
C ASP A 113 0.93 13.02 7.51
N ARG A 114 1.66 12.41 6.56
CA ARG A 114 1.41 12.51 5.11
C ARG A 114 0.10 11.82 4.71
N THR A 115 -0.37 10.88 5.53
CA THR A 115 -1.67 10.19 5.38
C THR A 115 -2.86 11.12 5.66
N SER A 116 -2.67 12.25 6.35
CA SER A 116 -3.76 13.20 6.65
C SER A 116 -4.51 13.72 5.44
N GLU A 117 -3.82 13.94 4.31
CA GLU A 117 -4.47 14.34 3.06
C GLU A 117 -5.31 13.20 2.47
N LEU A 118 -4.88 11.95 2.65
CA LEU A 118 -5.66 10.78 2.22
C LEU A 118 -6.91 10.55 3.08
N ARG A 119 -6.89 10.88 4.37
CA ARG A 119 -8.07 10.75 5.25
C ARG A 119 -9.22 11.63 4.79
N LYS A 120 -8.93 12.84 4.30
CA LYS A 120 -9.93 13.78 3.79
C LYS A 120 -10.64 13.26 2.53
N LYS A 121 -10.04 12.28 1.86
CA LYS A 121 -10.59 11.66 0.65
C LYS A 121 -11.68 10.64 0.97
N GLY A 122 -11.96 10.29 2.22
CA GLY A 122 -13.11 9.45 2.56
C GLY A 122 -12.94 7.97 2.21
N PHE A 123 -11.70 7.47 2.23
CA PHE A 123 -11.42 6.03 2.25
C PHE A 123 -11.68 5.47 3.65
N GLU A 124 -12.09 4.21 3.74
CA GLU A 124 -12.22 3.55 5.03
C GLU A 124 -10.84 3.19 5.60
N GLY A 125 -10.57 3.62 6.83
CA GLY A 125 -9.26 3.47 7.46
C GLY A 125 -9.14 2.19 8.29
N ARG A 126 -7.94 1.57 8.26
CA ARG A 126 -7.51 0.52 9.20
C ARG A 126 -6.11 0.81 9.71
N ARG A 127 -5.85 0.44 10.96
CA ARG A 127 -4.55 0.57 11.60
C ARG A 127 -3.81 -0.77 11.59
N LEU A 128 -2.48 -0.74 11.46
CA LEU A 128 -1.62 -1.93 11.55
C LEU A 128 -1.00 -2.07 12.94
N GLY A 129 -1.80 -1.86 13.98
CA GLY A 129 -1.34 -1.78 15.36
C GLY A 129 -0.63 -0.46 15.72
N PRO A 130 -0.06 -0.37 16.93
CA PRO A 130 0.38 0.91 17.52
C PRO A 130 1.78 1.36 17.08
N LYS A 131 2.56 0.50 16.43
CA LYS A 131 3.96 0.78 16.06
C LYS A 131 4.05 1.17 14.59
N GLN A 132 4.90 2.15 14.30
CA GLN A 132 5.24 2.49 12.93
C GLN A 132 6.00 1.33 12.26
N MET A 133 5.74 1.12 10.98
CA MET A 133 6.40 0.13 10.14
C MET A 133 7.02 0.82 8.94
N THR A 134 8.10 0.24 8.40
CA THR A 134 8.57 0.57 7.06
C THR A 134 7.49 0.23 6.03
N THR A 135 7.54 0.83 4.84
CA THR A 135 6.50 0.65 3.82
C THR A 135 6.35 -0.82 3.44
N ASP A 136 7.46 -1.51 3.20
CA ASP A 136 7.48 -2.94 2.83
C ASP A 136 6.91 -3.81 3.95
N THR A 137 7.23 -3.51 5.21
CA THR A 137 6.71 -4.23 6.37
C THR A 137 5.20 -4.01 6.50
N ALA A 138 4.72 -2.78 6.34
CA ALA A 138 3.29 -2.47 6.38
C ALA A 138 2.50 -3.23 5.30
N VAL A 139 3.04 -3.31 4.08
CA VAL A 139 2.45 -4.08 2.98
C VAL A 139 2.47 -5.58 3.28
N ARG A 140 3.60 -6.11 3.77
CA ARG A 140 3.74 -7.52 4.15
C ARG A 140 2.77 -7.93 5.24
N VAL A 141 2.64 -7.13 6.31
CA VAL A 141 1.70 -7.39 7.41
C VAL A 141 0.27 -7.34 6.89
N THR A 142 -0.08 -6.32 6.09
CA THR A 142 -1.40 -6.24 5.46
C THR A 142 -1.72 -7.52 4.69
N ARG A 143 -0.80 -7.98 3.82
CA ARG A 143 -0.94 -9.22 3.05
C ARG A 143 -1.20 -10.43 3.95
N ILE A 144 -0.38 -10.62 4.99
CA ILE A 144 -0.53 -11.74 5.93
C ILE A 144 -1.91 -11.72 6.60
N VAL A 145 -2.38 -10.55 7.01
CA VAL A 145 -3.70 -10.43 7.66
C VAL A 145 -4.82 -10.76 6.69
N VAL A 146 -4.82 -10.18 5.49
CA VAL A 146 -5.98 -10.20 4.59
C VAL A 146 -5.99 -11.37 3.60
N GLN A 147 -4.84 -12.00 3.35
CA GLN A 147 -4.71 -13.17 2.46
C GLN A 147 -4.48 -14.45 3.25
N ASP A 148 -3.56 -14.43 4.23
CA ASP A 148 -3.20 -15.62 5.01
C ASP A 148 -4.06 -15.77 6.28
N LYS A 149 -4.98 -14.82 6.52
CA LYS A 149 -5.88 -14.76 7.68
C LYS A 149 -5.15 -14.74 9.03
N GLY A 150 -3.95 -14.15 9.04
CA GLY A 150 -3.19 -13.93 10.27
C GLY A 150 -3.81 -12.84 11.15
N SER A 151 -3.70 -12.97 12.48
CA SER A 151 -4.10 -11.93 13.42
C SER A 151 -2.96 -10.94 13.65
N LEU A 152 -3.27 -9.64 13.70
CA LEU A 152 -2.32 -8.60 14.14
C LEU A 152 -1.81 -8.82 15.56
N SER A 153 -2.62 -9.41 16.45
CA SER A 153 -2.24 -9.68 17.85
C SER A 153 -1.06 -10.66 18.02
N ALA A 154 -0.62 -11.30 16.94
CA ALA A 154 0.51 -12.20 16.93
C ALA A 154 1.88 -11.48 16.78
N TYR A 155 1.91 -10.15 16.65
CA TYR A 155 3.09 -9.34 16.34
C TYR A 155 3.16 -8.04 17.16
#